data_AF-A0A2T4JS62-F1
#
_entry.id   AF-A0A2T4JS62-F1
#
_cell.length_a   1.000
_cell.length_b   1.000
_cell.length_c   1.000
_cell.angle_alpha   90.00
_cell.angle_beta   90.00
_cell.angle_gamma   90.00
#
_symmetry.space_group_name_H-M   'P 1'
#
loop_
_entity.id
_entity.type
_entity.pdbx_description
1 polymer ?
#
loop_
_entity_poly.entity_id
_entity_poly.type
_entity_poly.pdbx_seq_one_letter_code
_entity_poly.pdbx_strand_id
1 'polypeptide(L)'
;MTAPFASRLTRSPLPHDPAPAAEIAAQFSDLGPELAGLLSATAGCSPFLRGLMLREAGWLRPALSLAPETALSDVLTPLGDLPLADLGAGLRIAKRRVALLTALADLGGVWPLETVTGALTALADRATDLSLKRLVADEIRRGKLPGATPEDAETAGGMVALAMGKMGAGELNYSSDIDLVILFDETRYPGAEQEARAALIRVTRKMTALLSDLTGEGYVFRTDLRLRPDAAVTPVCLSMAAAESYYESVGRTWERAAYIKARPCAGDLAAGEKFLKTLTPFVWRKHLDFAAIQDAHDMRLRIRDHRRLHGPVVLEGHNMKLGVGGIREIEFFTQTRQLIAGGRDPSLRDRTTVGGLRALSAAGWLPGEVAEDLIAQYRAHREVEHRLQMVNDAQTHDLPVTPEGVDRIAHFMGEPPESFRAGLRARLLRVEELTEGFFAPGEAEDGPELSESARQIVDGWSHYPALRSDRAVSIFTRLRPMILKSLRRAGNPDEALVAFDGFLAGLPAGVQIFALFDANPSLVDLIVDIAATSPMLARYLARNAGVLDAVIGGSFFAPWPGTAALTAELRQQLGDLPDYERKLDTARRWMKEWHFRVGVHH
;
A
#
# COMPACT_ATOMS: atom_id res chain seq x y z
N MET A 1 8.88 17.37 21.47
CA MET A 1 10.02 17.94 20.74
C MET A 1 9.73 19.42 20.55
N THR A 2 10.52 20.30 21.17
CA THR A 2 10.26 21.75 21.27
C THR A 2 11.39 22.60 20.68
N ALA A 3 12.34 21.96 20.00
CA ALA A 3 13.50 22.65 19.44
C ALA A 3 13.11 23.44 18.17
N PRO A 4 13.62 24.68 18.00
CA PRO A 4 13.38 25.50 16.80
C PRO A 4 13.91 24.83 15.53
N PHE A 5 13.33 25.18 14.37
CA PHE A 5 13.64 24.59 13.06
C PHE A 5 15.15 24.47 12.76
N ALA A 6 15.89 25.57 12.91
CA ALA A 6 17.32 25.64 12.54
C ALA A 6 18.18 24.60 13.27
N SER A 7 17.93 24.41 14.58
CA SER A 7 18.68 23.48 15.43
C SER A 7 18.51 22.00 15.05
N ARG A 8 17.57 21.69 14.16
CA ARG A 8 17.26 20.32 13.70
C ARG A 8 17.77 20.04 12.29
N LEU A 9 18.47 20.98 11.66
CA LEU A 9 19.03 20.78 10.32
C LEU A 9 20.14 19.72 10.38
N THR A 10 20.04 18.74 9.48
CA THR A 10 21.01 17.64 9.37
C THR A 10 21.63 17.55 7.97
N ARG A 11 21.01 18.17 6.97
CA ARG A 11 21.48 18.25 5.59
C ARG A 11 20.98 19.52 4.91
N SER A 12 21.51 19.82 3.73
CA SER A 12 21.04 20.90 2.87
C SER A 12 21.28 20.53 1.41
N PRO A 13 20.46 21.02 0.46
CA PRO A 13 20.78 20.97 -0.96
C PRO A 13 22.10 21.68 -1.29
N LEU A 14 22.63 21.39 -2.46
CA LEU A 14 23.67 22.16 -3.13
C LEU A 14 23.00 23.14 -4.12
N PRO A 15 23.38 24.42 -4.19
CA PRO A 15 22.77 25.36 -5.12
C PRO A 15 23.13 24.98 -6.57
N HIS A 16 22.14 24.54 -7.35
CA HIS A 16 22.34 24.21 -8.77
C HIS A 16 22.42 25.45 -9.66
N ASP A 17 21.48 26.39 -9.51
CA ASP A 17 21.52 27.70 -10.17
C ASP A 17 21.93 28.80 -9.18
N PRO A 18 23.06 29.49 -9.39
CA PRO A 18 23.56 30.50 -8.46
C PRO A 18 22.71 31.77 -8.41
N ALA A 19 22.00 32.14 -9.48
CA ALA A 19 21.28 33.42 -9.52
C ALA A 19 20.01 33.42 -8.62
N PRO A 20 19.10 32.43 -8.72
CA PRO A 20 17.99 32.26 -7.77
C PRO A 20 18.46 32.08 -6.32
N ALA A 21 19.59 31.39 -6.12
CA ALA A 21 20.16 31.18 -4.80
C ALA A 21 20.62 32.49 -4.15
N ALA A 22 21.34 33.35 -4.89
CA ALA A 22 21.80 34.64 -4.42
C ALA A 22 20.64 35.60 -4.10
N GLU A 23 19.60 35.61 -4.93
CA GLU A 23 18.40 36.42 -4.70
C GLU A 23 17.71 36.06 -3.38
N ILE A 24 17.47 34.77 -3.13
CA ILE A 24 16.84 34.33 -1.88
C ILE A 24 17.75 34.55 -0.68
N ALA A 25 19.07 34.40 -0.82
CA ALA A 25 20.02 34.73 0.24
C ALA A 25 19.91 36.22 0.64
N ALA A 26 19.82 37.13 -0.34
CA ALA A 26 19.63 38.55 -0.07
C ALA A 26 18.25 38.83 0.58
N GLN A 27 17.19 38.23 0.04
CA GLN A 27 15.82 38.41 0.52
C GLN A 27 15.63 37.93 1.96
N PHE A 28 16.37 36.94 2.43
CA PHE A 28 16.27 36.36 3.77
C PHE A 28 17.53 36.57 4.62
N SER A 29 18.28 37.64 4.35
CA SER A 29 19.52 38.01 5.07
C SER A 29 19.32 38.35 6.55
N ASP A 30 18.08 38.57 6.98
CA ASP A 30 17.69 38.75 8.37
C ASP A 30 17.60 37.44 9.17
N LEU A 31 17.59 36.28 8.50
CA LEU A 31 17.62 34.97 9.16
C LEU A 31 19.05 34.51 9.47
N GLY A 32 19.17 33.61 10.44
CA GLY A 32 20.46 32.98 10.77
C GLY A 32 21.07 32.24 9.56
N PRO A 33 22.41 32.13 9.49
CA PRO A 33 23.12 31.63 8.31
C PRO A 33 22.71 30.22 7.88
N GLU A 34 22.33 29.36 8.83
CA GLU A 34 21.85 28.00 8.56
C GLU A 34 20.54 28.01 7.75
N LEU A 35 19.55 28.82 8.18
CA LEU A 35 18.26 28.95 7.50
C LEU A 35 18.41 29.67 6.16
N ALA A 36 19.18 30.77 6.13
CA ALA A 36 19.45 31.50 4.90
C ALA A 36 20.15 30.60 3.86
N GLY A 37 21.09 29.76 4.30
CA GLY A 37 21.77 28.77 3.47
C GLY A 37 20.81 27.73 2.90
N LEU A 38 19.94 27.14 3.72
CA LEU A 38 18.93 26.18 3.26
C LEU A 38 17.99 26.80 2.23
N LEU A 39 17.46 27.99 2.51
CA LEU A 39 16.54 28.70 1.61
C LEU A 39 17.21 29.01 0.26
N SER A 40 18.44 29.54 0.31
CA SER A 40 19.24 29.85 -0.86
C SER A 40 19.50 28.62 -1.73
N ALA A 41 20.00 27.52 -1.14
CA ALA A 41 20.30 26.30 -1.88
C ALA A 41 19.04 25.65 -2.48
N THR A 42 17.93 25.67 -1.74
CA THR A 42 16.63 25.20 -2.20
C THR A 42 16.14 26.01 -3.41
N ALA A 43 16.25 27.34 -3.37
CA ALA A 43 15.84 28.21 -4.45
C ALA A 43 16.66 28.00 -5.73
N GLY A 44 17.96 27.69 -5.59
CA GLY A 44 18.84 27.33 -6.69
C GLY A 44 18.44 26.03 -7.41
N CYS A 45 17.67 25.15 -6.75
CA CYS A 45 17.21 23.89 -7.34
C CYS A 45 15.77 23.96 -7.86
N SER A 46 14.90 24.68 -7.17
CA SER A 46 13.44 24.70 -7.42
C SER A 46 12.91 26.12 -7.68
N PRO A 47 12.60 26.45 -8.95
CA PRO A 47 11.86 27.66 -9.28
C PRO A 47 10.50 27.76 -8.57
N PHE A 48 9.82 26.63 -8.36
CA PHE A 48 8.56 26.57 -7.65
C PHE A 48 8.69 26.99 -6.17
N LEU A 49 9.62 26.37 -5.43
CA LEU A 49 9.82 26.69 -4.02
C LEU A 49 10.36 28.11 -3.84
N ARG A 50 11.21 28.60 -4.77
CA ARG A 50 11.59 30.02 -4.81
C ARG A 50 10.36 30.92 -4.89
N GLY A 51 9.43 30.63 -5.81
CA GLY A 51 8.19 31.39 -5.94
C GLY A 51 7.35 31.41 -4.67
N LEU A 52 7.27 30.27 -3.97
CA LEU A 52 6.58 30.18 -2.68
C LEU A 52 7.28 30.98 -1.58
N MET A 53 8.62 30.94 -1.50
CA MET A 53 9.40 31.71 -0.54
C MET A 53 9.14 33.21 -0.70
N LEU A 54 9.14 33.71 -1.93
CA LEU A 54 8.86 35.12 -2.22
C LEU A 54 7.42 35.49 -1.87
N ARG A 55 6.44 34.66 -2.27
CA ARG A 55 5.01 34.93 -2.04
C ARG A 55 4.64 34.89 -0.55
N GLU A 56 5.20 33.95 0.20
CA GLU A 56 4.87 33.72 1.61
C GLU A 56 5.96 34.26 2.56
N ALA A 57 6.83 35.17 2.10
CA ALA A 57 8.00 35.66 2.85
C ALA A 57 7.66 36.20 4.26
N GLY A 58 6.52 36.89 4.38
CA GLY A 58 6.04 37.46 5.64
C GLY A 58 5.55 36.39 6.64
N TRP A 59 5.01 35.28 6.14
CA TRP A 59 4.61 34.14 6.97
C TRP A 59 5.80 33.22 7.28
N LEU A 60 6.70 33.01 6.31
CA LEU A 60 7.80 32.05 6.41
C LEU A 60 8.78 32.39 7.55
N ARG A 61 9.08 33.67 7.75
CA ARG A 61 9.98 34.15 8.82
C ARG A 61 9.55 33.72 10.21
N PRO A 62 8.35 34.09 10.71
CA PRO A 62 7.90 33.65 12.01
C PRO A 62 7.66 32.13 12.04
N ALA A 63 7.30 31.49 10.92
CA ALA A 63 7.15 30.03 10.90
C ALA A 63 8.48 29.29 11.18
N LEU A 64 9.60 29.76 10.62
CA LEU A 64 10.92 29.15 10.80
C LEU A 64 11.57 29.42 12.17
N SER A 65 11.03 30.36 12.96
CA SER A 65 11.48 30.56 14.35
C SER A 65 10.84 29.60 15.34
N LEU A 66 9.78 28.90 14.92
CA LEU A 66 9.05 27.92 15.72
C LEU A 66 9.59 26.49 15.49
N ALA A 67 9.10 25.54 16.30
CA ALA A 67 9.16 24.14 15.92
C ALA A 67 8.27 23.90 14.68
N PRO A 68 8.71 23.11 13.70
CA PRO A 68 7.95 22.90 12.46
C PRO A 68 6.56 22.29 12.69
N GLU A 69 6.39 21.49 13.76
CA GLU A 69 5.08 20.94 14.14
C GLU A 69 4.11 22.03 14.60
N THR A 70 4.60 23.03 15.34
CA THR A 70 3.81 24.21 15.74
C THR A 70 3.43 25.05 14.53
N ALA A 71 4.41 25.35 13.66
CA ALA A 71 4.15 26.12 12.44
C ALA A 71 3.13 25.42 11.51
N LEU A 72 3.18 24.09 11.41
CA LEU A 72 2.17 23.32 10.68
C LEU A 72 0.78 23.46 11.33
N SER A 73 0.69 23.31 12.65
CA SER A 73 -0.56 23.48 13.40
C SER A 73 -1.15 24.88 13.21
N ASP A 74 -0.33 25.92 13.23
CA ASP A 74 -0.77 27.31 13.06
C ASP A 74 -1.34 27.58 11.65
N VAL A 75 -0.95 26.79 10.65
CA VAL A 75 -1.55 26.83 9.31
C VAL A 75 -2.86 26.07 9.26
N LEU A 76 -2.96 24.91 9.92
CA LEU A 76 -4.10 24.01 9.79
C LEU A 76 -5.29 24.36 10.68
N THR A 77 -5.05 24.80 11.92
CA THR A 77 -6.11 25.05 12.91
C THR A 77 -7.12 26.11 12.45
N PRO A 78 -6.70 27.31 11.97
CA PRO A 78 -7.62 28.37 11.59
C PRO A 78 -8.54 28.02 10.41
N LEU A 79 -8.20 26.99 9.62
CA LEU A 79 -9.05 26.52 8.52
C LEU A 79 -10.44 26.08 9.00
N GLY A 80 -10.54 25.60 10.25
CA GLY A 80 -11.82 25.15 10.82
C GLY A 80 -12.87 26.23 10.90
N ASP A 81 -12.44 27.48 11.11
CA ASP A 81 -13.32 28.61 11.36
C ASP A 81 -13.73 29.33 10.06
N LEU A 82 -13.16 28.91 8.92
CA LEU A 82 -13.47 29.54 7.64
C LEU A 82 -14.90 29.21 7.17
N PRO A 83 -15.69 30.22 6.77
CA PRO A 83 -16.97 29.99 6.13
C PRO A 83 -16.77 29.43 4.70
N LEU A 84 -17.82 28.82 4.13
CA LEU A 84 -17.76 28.20 2.80
C LEU A 84 -17.26 29.17 1.71
N ALA A 85 -17.59 30.47 1.81
CA ALA A 85 -17.19 31.50 0.86
C ALA A 85 -15.67 31.71 0.81
N ASP A 86 -14.99 31.62 1.96
CA ASP A 86 -13.55 31.90 2.08
C ASP A 86 -12.72 30.60 2.10
N LEU A 87 -13.35 29.45 2.32
CA LEU A 87 -12.69 28.15 2.46
C LEU A 87 -11.78 27.84 1.27
N GLY A 88 -12.24 28.09 0.04
CA GLY A 88 -11.45 27.82 -1.16
C GLY A 88 -10.13 28.61 -1.22
N ALA A 89 -10.15 29.88 -0.83
CA ALA A 89 -8.95 30.73 -0.79
C ALA A 89 -8.03 30.32 0.37
N GLY A 90 -8.60 30.11 1.57
CA GLY A 90 -7.84 29.71 2.75
C GLY A 90 -7.11 28.37 2.56
N LEU A 91 -7.76 27.37 1.97
CA LEU A 91 -7.14 26.08 1.67
C LEU A 91 -5.97 26.18 0.67
N ARG A 92 -6.05 27.08 -0.32
CA ARG A 92 -4.97 27.31 -1.29
C ARG A 92 -3.76 27.99 -0.65
N ILE A 93 -4.00 28.96 0.24
CA ILE A 93 -2.93 29.58 1.04
C ILE A 93 -2.28 28.51 1.92
N ALA A 94 -3.08 27.70 2.62
CA ALA A 94 -2.58 26.60 3.44
C ALA A 94 -1.77 25.60 2.62
N LYS A 95 -2.22 25.22 1.42
CA LYS A 95 -1.45 24.34 0.51
C LYS A 95 -0.05 24.88 0.22
N ARG A 96 0.07 26.16 -0.12
CA ARG A 96 1.37 26.77 -0.41
C ARG A 96 2.27 26.75 0.83
N ARG A 97 1.74 27.13 1.98
CA ARG A 97 2.48 27.22 3.25
C ARG A 97 2.93 25.84 3.74
N VAL A 98 2.02 24.87 3.76
CA VAL A 98 2.34 23.48 4.13
C VAL A 98 3.35 22.90 3.17
N ALA A 99 3.16 23.04 1.85
CA ALA A 99 4.11 22.53 0.86
C ALA A 99 5.51 23.14 1.03
N LEU A 100 5.61 24.45 1.31
CA LEU A 100 6.89 25.10 1.55
C LEU A 100 7.54 24.62 2.85
N LEU A 101 6.80 24.59 3.97
CA LEU A 101 7.32 24.15 5.26
C LEU A 101 7.78 22.69 5.22
N THR A 102 6.95 21.80 4.66
CA THR A 102 7.30 20.38 4.54
C THR A 102 8.48 20.19 3.61
N ALA A 103 8.56 20.92 2.49
CA ALA A 103 9.72 20.85 1.58
C ALA A 103 11.01 21.26 2.27
N LEU A 104 11.00 22.37 3.02
CA LEU A 104 12.18 22.79 3.78
C LEU A 104 12.55 21.79 4.87
N ALA A 105 11.56 21.19 5.54
CA ALA A 105 11.82 20.18 6.56
C ALA A 105 12.38 18.88 5.98
N ASP A 106 11.91 18.47 4.79
CA ASP A 106 12.40 17.31 4.04
C ASP A 106 13.86 17.56 3.56
N LEU A 107 14.09 18.70 2.90
CA LEU A 107 15.38 19.10 2.34
C LEU A 107 16.43 19.38 3.42
N GLY A 108 16.01 19.93 4.56
CA GLY A 108 16.86 20.19 5.72
C GLY A 108 17.15 18.94 6.57
N GLY A 109 16.47 17.82 6.30
CA GLY A 109 16.51 16.62 7.13
C GLY A 109 15.99 16.85 8.56
N VAL A 110 15.05 17.79 8.71
CA VAL A 110 14.38 18.12 9.98
C VAL A 110 13.28 17.12 10.31
N TRP A 111 12.62 16.61 9.27
CA TRP A 111 11.57 15.60 9.34
C TRP A 111 11.98 14.35 8.57
N PRO A 112 11.75 13.15 9.14
CA PRO A 112 11.80 11.93 8.36
C PRO A 112 10.66 11.91 7.35
N LEU A 113 10.81 11.08 6.31
CA LEU A 113 9.84 10.96 5.22
C LEU A 113 8.40 10.81 5.72
N GLU A 114 8.16 9.96 6.72
CA GLU A 114 6.83 9.66 7.23
C GLU A 114 6.16 10.89 7.89
N THR A 115 6.95 11.78 8.50
CA THR A 115 6.43 13.05 9.03
C THR A 115 6.11 14.03 7.90
N VAL A 116 6.93 14.08 6.85
CA VAL A 116 6.67 14.90 5.66
C VAL A 116 5.37 14.46 4.97
N THR A 117 5.23 13.17 4.68
CA THR A 117 4.04 12.64 4.02
C THR A 117 2.80 12.75 4.92
N GLY A 118 2.96 12.54 6.23
CA GLY A 118 1.90 12.73 7.22
C GLY A 118 1.37 14.16 7.26
N ALA A 119 2.25 15.17 7.20
CA ALA A 119 1.84 16.57 7.16
C ALA A 119 1.08 16.95 5.87
N LEU A 120 1.52 16.44 4.71
CA LEU A 120 0.81 16.60 3.44
C LEU A 120 -0.58 15.93 3.48
N THR A 121 -0.63 14.70 4.02
CA THR A 121 -1.90 13.98 4.22
C THR A 121 -2.83 14.70 5.19
N ALA A 122 -2.32 15.28 6.29
CA ALA A 122 -3.14 16.01 7.25
C ALA A 122 -3.84 17.22 6.63
N LEU A 123 -3.14 17.96 5.74
CA LEU A 123 -3.77 19.02 4.96
C LEU A 123 -4.85 18.46 4.02
N ALA A 124 -4.58 17.35 3.32
CA ALA A 124 -5.54 16.72 2.43
C ALA A 124 -6.81 16.28 3.18
N ASP A 125 -6.67 15.58 4.30
CA ASP A 125 -7.79 15.16 5.15
C ASP A 125 -8.61 16.37 5.60
N ARG A 126 -7.93 17.41 6.13
CA ARG A 126 -8.59 18.63 6.61
C ARG A 126 -9.33 19.37 5.50
N ALA A 127 -8.73 19.47 4.32
CA ALA A 127 -9.32 20.12 3.15
C ALA A 127 -10.57 19.36 2.68
N THR A 128 -10.50 18.03 2.59
CA THR A 128 -11.64 17.18 2.20
C THR A 128 -12.76 17.25 3.23
N ASP A 129 -12.45 17.14 4.52
CA ASP A 129 -13.46 17.17 5.61
C ASP A 129 -14.22 18.49 5.67
N LEU A 130 -13.49 19.62 5.70
CA LEU A 130 -14.12 20.93 5.73
C LEU A 130 -14.95 21.17 4.47
N SER A 131 -14.44 20.80 3.29
CA SER A 131 -15.18 20.96 2.04
C SER A 131 -16.48 20.18 2.05
N LEU A 132 -16.45 18.90 2.46
CA LEU A 132 -17.66 18.08 2.57
C LEU A 132 -18.65 18.67 3.57
N LYS A 133 -18.24 18.91 4.82
CA LYS A 133 -19.14 19.38 5.87
C LYS A 133 -19.78 20.72 5.54
N ARG A 134 -19.01 21.68 5.02
CA ARG A 134 -19.53 23.01 4.66
C ARG A 134 -20.47 22.96 3.46
N LEU A 135 -20.20 22.12 2.47
CA LEU A 135 -21.08 21.94 1.30
C LEU A 135 -22.36 21.18 1.65
N VAL A 136 -22.29 20.18 2.53
CA VAL A 136 -23.49 19.50 3.05
C VAL A 136 -24.32 20.47 3.89
N ALA A 137 -23.71 21.25 4.78
CA ALA A 137 -24.40 22.29 5.54
C ALA A 137 -25.17 23.26 4.64
N ASP A 138 -24.61 23.64 3.48
CA ASP A 138 -25.31 24.47 2.49
C ASP A 138 -26.54 23.76 1.88
N GLU A 139 -26.43 22.48 1.52
CA GLU A 139 -27.58 21.74 0.98
C GLU A 139 -28.66 21.51 2.06
N ILE A 140 -28.29 21.28 3.33
CA ILE A 140 -29.22 21.20 4.47
C ILE A 140 -29.95 22.53 4.65
N ARG A 141 -29.23 23.64 4.73
CA ARG A 141 -29.79 25.00 4.85
C ARG A 141 -30.78 25.34 3.73
N ARG A 142 -30.55 24.81 2.53
CA ARG A 142 -31.41 25.00 1.35
C ARG A 142 -32.57 24.01 1.27
N GLY A 143 -32.74 23.13 2.27
CA GLY A 143 -33.78 22.10 2.31
C GLY A 143 -33.63 21.06 1.19
N LYS A 144 -32.40 20.79 0.74
CA LYS A 144 -32.11 19.87 -0.37
C LYS A 144 -31.66 18.49 0.07
N LEU A 145 -31.39 18.30 1.36
CA LEU A 145 -31.08 16.99 1.95
C LEU A 145 -32.27 16.55 2.82
N PRO A 146 -33.06 15.55 2.39
CA PRO A 146 -34.30 15.16 3.06
C PRO A 146 -34.08 14.74 4.52
N GLY A 147 -34.93 15.22 5.43
CA GLY A 147 -34.90 14.83 6.85
C GLY A 147 -33.68 15.28 7.65
N ALA A 148 -32.70 15.96 7.03
CA ALA A 148 -31.49 16.41 7.70
C ALA A 148 -31.71 17.73 8.47
N THR A 149 -31.07 17.81 9.62
CA THR A 149 -31.03 18.95 10.55
C THR A 149 -29.67 19.66 10.48
N PRO A 150 -29.54 20.91 10.96
CA PRO A 150 -28.24 21.60 10.98
C PRO A 150 -27.12 20.82 11.68
N GLU A 151 -27.44 20.06 12.73
CA GLU A 151 -26.51 19.21 13.49
C GLU A 151 -25.91 18.09 12.62
N ASP A 152 -26.63 17.62 11.61
CA ASP A 152 -26.18 16.58 10.69
C ASP A 152 -25.01 17.03 9.81
N ALA A 153 -24.75 18.35 9.71
CA ALA A 153 -23.58 18.88 9.00
C ALA A 153 -22.26 18.38 9.60
N GLU A 154 -22.19 18.12 10.91
CA GLU A 154 -20.99 17.62 11.59
C GLU A 154 -20.60 16.20 11.16
N THR A 155 -21.56 15.42 10.66
CA THR A 155 -21.33 14.09 10.06
C THR A 155 -21.52 14.12 8.54
N ALA A 156 -21.53 15.31 7.93
CA ALA A 156 -21.79 15.49 6.50
C ALA A 156 -23.05 14.73 6.01
N GLY A 157 -24.10 14.63 6.84
CA GLY A 157 -25.31 13.88 6.49
C GLY A 157 -25.09 12.38 6.28
N GLY A 158 -24.09 11.78 6.92
CA GLY A 158 -23.74 10.36 6.73
C GLY A 158 -22.95 10.10 5.46
N MET A 159 -22.49 11.14 4.77
CA MET A 159 -21.55 11.05 3.66
C MET A 159 -20.13 10.83 4.20
N VAL A 160 -19.37 9.96 3.55
CA VAL A 160 -17.98 9.68 3.90
C VAL A 160 -17.09 9.71 2.67
N ALA A 161 -15.89 10.27 2.80
CA ALA A 161 -14.81 10.05 1.85
C ALA A 161 -13.82 9.03 2.42
N LEU A 162 -13.58 7.97 1.66
CA LEU A 162 -12.48 7.06 1.89
C LEU A 162 -11.27 7.53 1.11
N ALA A 163 -10.19 7.87 1.82
CA ALA A 163 -8.88 8.07 1.22
C ALA A 163 -8.29 6.72 0.80
N MET A 164 -7.86 6.64 -0.45
CA MET A 164 -7.25 5.47 -1.06
C MET A 164 -5.75 5.71 -1.31
N GLY A 165 -5.05 4.68 -1.78
CA GLY A 165 -3.67 4.83 -2.28
C GLY A 165 -2.73 5.49 -1.27
N LYS A 166 -1.92 6.45 -1.75
CA LYS A 166 -0.92 7.15 -0.91
C LYS A 166 -1.58 7.96 0.22
N MET A 167 -2.68 8.67 -0.06
CA MET A 167 -3.39 9.44 0.98
C MET A 167 -3.88 8.52 2.10
N GLY A 168 -4.51 7.39 1.74
CA GLY A 168 -5.06 6.46 2.70
C GLY A 168 -4.00 5.72 3.54
N ALA A 169 -2.76 5.65 3.08
CA ALA A 169 -1.61 5.17 3.85
C ALA A 169 -0.85 6.27 4.61
N GLY A 170 -1.22 7.56 4.50
CA GLY A 170 -0.42 8.64 5.11
C GLY A 170 0.90 8.91 4.37
N GLU A 171 0.99 8.48 3.12
CA GLU A 171 2.20 8.45 2.29
C GLU A 171 2.12 9.46 1.12
N LEU A 172 1.34 10.54 1.23
CA LEU A 172 1.11 11.50 0.14
C LEU A 172 2.40 12.21 -0.31
N ASN A 173 2.55 12.48 -1.62
CA ASN A 173 3.65 13.31 -2.16
C ASN A 173 3.19 14.76 -2.40
N TYR A 174 4.15 15.62 -2.77
CA TYR A 174 3.92 17.05 -3.04
C TYR A 174 2.94 17.33 -4.19
N SER A 175 3.10 16.64 -5.32
CA SER A 175 2.27 16.81 -6.52
C SER A 175 1.61 15.48 -6.89
N SER A 176 0.75 14.98 -5.98
CA SER A 176 -0.08 13.79 -6.21
C SER A 176 -1.56 14.15 -6.20
N ASP A 177 -2.34 13.33 -6.90
CA ASP A 177 -3.80 13.37 -6.80
C ASP A 177 -4.21 12.76 -5.44
N ILE A 178 -5.34 13.22 -4.92
CA ILE A 178 -6.01 12.56 -3.80
C ILE A 178 -7.05 11.60 -4.36
N ASP A 179 -6.80 10.30 -4.17
CA ASP A 179 -7.70 9.25 -4.59
C ASP A 179 -8.80 9.05 -3.55
N LEU A 180 -10.05 9.36 -3.90
CA LEU A 180 -11.19 9.29 -2.99
C LEU A 180 -12.30 8.36 -3.52
N VAL A 181 -12.87 7.56 -2.63
CA VAL A 181 -14.16 6.88 -2.85
C VAL A 181 -15.19 7.54 -1.95
N ILE A 182 -16.27 8.04 -2.55
CA ILE A 182 -17.30 8.79 -1.83
C ILE A 182 -18.55 7.95 -1.67
N LEU A 183 -18.95 7.73 -0.42
CA LEU A 183 -20.09 6.91 -0.05
C LEU A 183 -21.05 7.70 0.84
N PHE A 184 -22.26 7.21 1.02
CA PHE A 184 -23.17 7.69 2.07
C PHE A 184 -23.98 6.55 2.68
N ASP A 185 -24.31 6.69 3.96
CA ASP A 185 -25.22 5.79 4.66
C ASP A 185 -26.66 6.04 4.21
N GLU A 186 -27.17 5.19 3.32
CA GLU A 186 -28.53 5.31 2.80
C GLU A 186 -29.61 5.06 3.85
N THR A 187 -29.30 4.37 4.96
CA THR A 187 -30.29 4.04 6.00
C THR A 187 -30.81 5.26 6.75
N ARG A 188 -30.11 6.39 6.62
CA ARG A 188 -30.53 7.70 7.14
C ARG A 188 -31.68 8.34 6.34
N TYR A 189 -31.97 7.83 5.14
CA TYR A 189 -32.91 8.43 4.20
C TYR A 189 -34.01 7.46 3.75
N PRO A 190 -34.74 6.81 4.68
CA PRO A 190 -35.72 5.80 4.33
C PRO A 190 -36.81 6.37 3.41
N GLY A 191 -36.92 5.82 2.21
CA GLY A 191 -37.89 6.27 1.19
C GLY A 191 -37.51 7.55 0.44
N ALA A 192 -36.33 8.12 0.71
CA ALA A 192 -35.80 9.33 0.07
C ALA A 192 -34.34 9.15 -0.40
N GLU A 193 -33.87 7.91 -0.56
CA GLU A 193 -32.48 7.55 -0.83
C GLU A 193 -31.99 8.16 -2.15
N GLN A 194 -32.85 8.22 -3.16
CA GLN A 194 -32.52 8.81 -4.47
C GLN A 194 -32.39 10.33 -4.42
N GLU A 195 -33.24 11.00 -3.64
CA GLU A 195 -33.19 12.45 -3.44
C GLU A 195 -31.93 12.85 -2.67
N ALA A 196 -31.62 12.10 -1.60
CA ALA A 196 -30.38 12.25 -0.84
C ALA A 196 -29.15 12.02 -1.73
N ARG A 197 -29.11 10.91 -2.48
CA ARG A 197 -28.01 10.64 -3.44
C ARG A 197 -27.82 11.79 -4.44
N ALA A 198 -28.90 12.33 -4.98
CA ALA A 198 -28.82 13.45 -5.92
C ALA A 198 -28.19 14.70 -5.28
N ALA A 199 -28.49 14.99 -4.00
CA ALA A 199 -27.85 16.06 -3.25
C ALA A 199 -26.37 15.80 -2.99
N LEU A 200 -26.02 14.59 -2.55
CA LEU A 200 -24.64 14.23 -2.22
C LEU A 200 -23.74 14.12 -3.47
N ILE A 201 -24.29 13.77 -4.64
CA ILE A 201 -23.59 13.89 -5.93
C ILE A 201 -23.24 15.36 -6.23
N ARG A 202 -24.15 16.30 -5.97
CA ARG A 202 -23.86 17.74 -6.17
C ARG A 202 -22.77 18.22 -5.21
N VAL A 203 -22.83 17.80 -3.94
CA VAL A 203 -21.78 18.07 -2.95
C VAL A 203 -20.43 17.55 -3.44
N THR A 204 -20.37 16.30 -3.88
CA THR A 204 -19.13 15.66 -4.37
C THR A 204 -18.50 16.45 -5.52
N ARG A 205 -19.32 16.88 -6.49
CA ARG A 205 -18.85 17.69 -7.62
C ARG A 205 -18.35 19.06 -7.19
N LYS A 206 -19.08 19.75 -6.31
CA LYS A 206 -18.66 21.05 -5.76
C LYS A 206 -17.37 20.94 -4.93
N MET A 207 -17.22 19.88 -4.14
CA MET A 207 -16.00 19.59 -3.38
C MET A 207 -14.81 19.38 -4.33
N THR A 208 -15.00 18.54 -5.35
CA THR A 208 -13.97 18.25 -6.37
C THR A 208 -13.51 19.54 -7.05
N ALA A 209 -14.44 20.41 -7.45
CA ALA A 209 -14.14 21.72 -8.04
C ALA A 209 -13.40 22.64 -7.05
N LEU A 210 -13.90 22.76 -5.82
CA LEU A 210 -13.28 23.59 -4.77
C LEU A 210 -11.81 23.22 -4.54
N LEU A 211 -11.50 21.92 -4.51
CA LEU A 211 -10.15 21.39 -4.30
C LEU A 211 -9.27 21.44 -5.56
N SER A 212 -9.82 21.12 -6.74
CA SER A 212 -9.04 20.88 -7.96
C SER A 212 -8.89 22.11 -8.87
N ASP A 213 -9.86 23.03 -8.86
CA ASP A 213 -9.87 24.14 -9.81
C ASP A 213 -8.68 25.08 -9.59
N LEU A 214 -8.05 25.50 -10.69
CA LEU A 214 -6.96 26.46 -10.67
C LEU A 214 -7.52 27.89 -10.59
N THR A 215 -7.19 28.61 -9.52
CA THR A 215 -7.54 30.02 -9.32
C THR A 215 -6.28 30.89 -9.23
N GLY A 216 -6.41 32.20 -9.00
CA GLY A 216 -5.25 33.09 -8.76
C GLY A 216 -4.41 32.70 -7.52
N GLU A 217 -5.01 31.95 -6.60
CA GLU A 217 -4.32 31.39 -5.42
C GLU A 217 -3.73 29.98 -5.68
N GLY A 218 -3.94 29.42 -6.88
CA GLY A 218 -3.53 28.06 -7.25
C GLY A 218 -4.67 27.05 -7.11
N TYR A 219 -4.32 25.80 -6.81
CA TYR A 219 -5.24 24.70 -6.51
C TYR A 219 -4.89 24.11 -5.13
N VAL A 220 -5.80 23.32 -4.55
CA VAL A 220 -5.55 22.62 -3.28
C VAL A 220 -5.02 21.22 -3.57
N PHE A 221 -5.87 20.35 -4.12
CA PHE A 221 -5.51 19.00 -4.57
C PHE A 221 -6.33 18.62 -5.79
N ARG A 222 -5.67 18.07 -6.80
CA ARG A 222 -6.37 17.32 -7.85
C ARG A 222 -7.03 16.10 -7.21
N THR A 223 -8.31 15.91 -7.48
CA THR A 223 -9.09 14.82 -6.86
C THR A 223 -9.43 13.77 -7.91
N ASP A 224 -9.05 12.51 -7.66
CA ASP A 224 -9.38 11.36 -8.49
C ASP A 224 -10.45 10.51 -7.81
N LEU A 225 -11.55 10.26 -8.52
CA LEU A 225 -12.69 9.47 -8.04
C LEU A 225 -12.80 8.11 -8.76
N ARG A 226 -11.79 7.70 -9.53
CA ARG A 226 -11.84 6.52 -10.43
C ARG A 226 -11.67 5.17 -9.72
N LEU A 227 -11.20 5.15 -8.47
CA LEU A 227 -11.09 3.91 -7.68
C LEU A 227 -12.42 3.42 -7.10
N ARG A 228 -13.53 4.14 -7.33
CA ARG A 228 -14.87 3.72 -6.92
C ARG A 228 -15.35 2.52 -7.77
N PRO A 229 -16.34 1.74 -7.27
CA PRO A 229 -16.94 0.63 -8.01
C PRO A 229 -17.30 1.01 -9.44
N ASP A 230 -16.80 0.26 -10.44
CA ASP A 230 -17.07 0.48 -11.88
C ASP A 230 -17.27 1.96 -12.29
N ALA A 231 -16.20 2.75 -12.13
CA ALA A 231 -16.21 4.20 -12.31
C ALA A 231 -16.69 4.70 -13.69
N ALA A 232 -16.81 3.82 -14.69
CA ALA A 232 -17.34 4.17 -16.00
C ALA A 232 -18.87 4.37 -15.99
N VAL A 233 -19.58 3.67 -15.10
CA VAL A 233 -21.06 3.62 -15.10
C VAL A 233 -21.66 4.05 -13.76
N THR A 234 -20.89 4.08 -12.68
CA THR A 234 -21.40 4.46 -11.36
C THR A 234 -21.32 5.96 -11.08
N PRO A 235 -22.26 6.49 -10.28
CA PRO A 235 -22.21 7.88 -9.84
C PRO A 235 -20.96 8.14 -8.98
N VAL A 236 -20.54 9.40 -8.92
CA VAL A 236 -19.39 9.84 -8.12
C VAL A 236 -19.59 9.70 -6.60
N CYS A 237 -20.83 9.47 -6.16
CA CYS A 237 -21.19 9.16 -4.78
C CYS A 237 -22.19 8.00 -4.79
N LEU A 238 -21.86 6.90 -4.11
CA LEU A 238 -22.67 5.69 -4.03
C LEU A 238 -23.25 5.50 -2.62
N SER A 239 -24.33 4.73 -2.53
CA SER A 239 -24.80 4.25 -1.22
C SER A 239 -23.88 3.12 -0.74
N MET A 240 -23.73 2.97 0.57
CA MET A 240 -22.90 1.92 1.15
C MET A 240 -23.39 0.54 0.73
N ALA A 241 -24.70 0.25 0.81
CA ALA A 241 -25.24 -1.05 0.37
C ALA A 241 -24.96 -1.37 -1.11
N ALA A 242 -24.95 -0.36 -2.00
CA ALA A 242 -24.66 -0.57 -3.41
C ALA A 242 -23.17 -0.89 -3.64
N ALA A 243 -22.28 -0.24 -2.90
CA ALA A 243 -20.85 -0.54 -2.95
C ALA A 243 -20.54 -1.92 -2.35
N GLU A 244 -21.16 -2.29 -1.22
CA GLU A 244 -21.05 -3.62 -0.61
C GLU A 244 -21.47 -4.71 -1.60
N SER A 245 -22.64 -4.57 -2.22
CA SER A 245 -23.16 -5.52 -3.21
C SER A 245 -22.20 -5.70 -4.40
N TYR A 246 -21.55 -4.63 -4.85
CA TYR A 246 -20.56 -4.68 -5.92
C TYR A 246 -19.32 -5.49 -5.52
N TYR A 247 -18.72 -5.19 -4.36
CA TYR A 247 -17.50 -5.86 -3.92
C TYR A 247 -17.73 -7.34 -3.58
N GLU A 248 -18.91 -7.69 -3.07
CA GLU A 248 -19.29 -9.08 -2.82
C GLU A 248 -19.45 -9.90 -4.11
N SER A 249 -20.02 -9.29 -5.17
CA SER A 249 -20.39 -10.01 -6.39
C SER A 249 -19.31 -10.05 -7.46
N VAL A 250 -18.69 -8.90 -7.76
CA VAL A 250 -17.84 -8.72 -8.96
C VAL A 250 -16.51 -8.03 -8.66
N GLY A 251 -16.20 -7.78 -7.38
CA GLY A 251 -14.98 -7.10 -6.97
C GLY A 251 -13.71 -7.79 -7.50
N ARG A 252 -12.81 -7.00 -8.06
CA ARG A 252 -11.59 -7.43 -8.75
C ARG A 252 -10.41 -7.52 -7.77
N THR A 253 -9.36 -8.27 -8.12
CA THR A 253 -8.19 -8.40 -7.23
C THR A 253 -7.49 -7.07 -6.97
N TRP A 254 -7.26 -6.27 -8.01
CA TRP A 254 -6.55 -5.01 -7.82
C TRP A 254 -7.30 -4.06 -6.86
N GLU A 255 -8.64 -4.16 -6.78
CA GLU A 255 -9.44 -3.41 -5.82
C GLU A 255 -9.13 -3.85 -4.38
N ARG A 256 -8.88 -5.15 -4.15
CA ARG A 256 -8.44 -5.65 -2.83
C ARG A 256 -7.11 -5.00 -2.42
N ALA A 257 -6.14 -4.97 -3.33
CA ALA A 257 -4.85 -4.32 -3.08
C ALA A 257 -5.03 -2.81 -2.80
N ALA A 258 -5.93 -2.14 -3.51
CA ALA A 258 -6.25 -0.74 -3.25
C ALA A 258 -6.86 -0.53 -1.85
N TYR A 259 -7.73 -1.44 -1.43
CA TYR A 259 -8.40 -1.39 -0.12
C TYR A 259 -7.49 -1.71 1.08
N ILE A 260 -6.29 -2.29 0.88
CA ILE A 260 -5.27 -2.36 1.94
C ILE A 260 -5.01 -0.95 2.50
N LYS A 261 -4.95 0.05 1.62
CA LYS A 261 -4.64 1.44 1.97
C LYS A 261 -5.89 2.29 2.23
N ALA A 262 -7.13 1.75 2.27
CA ALA A 262 -8.38 2.56 2.28
C ALA A 262 -8.89 2.94 3.68
N ARG A 263 -9.05 4.23 4.04
CA ARG A 263 -9.52 4.71 5.37
C ARG A 263 -10.54 5.82 5.20
N PRO A 264 -11.50 5.99 6.12
CA PRO A 264 -12.22 7.24 6.20
C PRO A 264 -11.26 8.40 6.49
N CYS A 265 -11.38 9.48 5.71
CA CYS A 265 -10.61 10.71 5.89
C CYS A 265 -11.48 11.93 6.16
N ALA A 266 -12.77 11.89 5.82
CA ALA A 266 -13.66 13.03 5.91
C ALA A 266 -15.14 12.61 5.99
N GLY A 267 -15.97 13.47 6.60
CA GLY A 267 -17.40 13.24 6.78
C GLY A 267 -17.70 12.34 7.98
N ASP A 268 -18.62 11.39 7.80
CA ASP A 268 -18.98 10.41 8.84
C ASP A 268 -17.92 9.30 8.94
N LEU A 269 -16.88 9.56 9.75
CA LEU A 269 -15.78 8.61 9.95
C LEU A 269 -16.26 7.29 10.56
N ALA A 270 -17.25 7.33 11.45
CA ALA A 270 -17.77 6.13 12.11
C ALA A 270 -18.51 5.21 11.12
N ALA A 271 -19.32 5.79 10.22
CA ALA A 271 -19.96 5.05 9.14
C ALA A 271 -18.92 4.46 8.16
N GLY A 272 -17.85 5.22 7.85
CA GLY A 272 -16.73 4.72 7.05
C GLY A 272 -15.99 3.53 7.66
N GLU A 273 -15.68 3.57 8.96
CA GLU A 273 -15.06 2.44 9.66
C GLU A 273 -15.97 1.21 9.67
N LYS A 274 -17.28 1.42 9.87
CA LYS A 274 -18.27 0.33 9.79
C LYS A 274 -18.28 -0.32 8.41
N PHE A 275 -18.28 0.48 7.34
CA PHE A 275 -18.22 -0.01 5.96
C PHE A 275 -16.92 -0.82 5.69
N LEU A 276 -15.76 -0.32 6.11
CA LEU A 276 -14.49 -1.04 5.94
C LEU A 276 -14.46 -2.35 6.74
N LYS A 277 -15.07 -2.36 7.93
CA LYS A 277 -15.25 -3.59 8.71
C LYS A 277 -16.10 -4.60 7.93
N THR A 278 -17.21 -4.17 7.32
CA THR A 278 -18.03 -5.02 6.44
C THR A 278 -17.23 -5.57 5.26
N LEU A 279 -16.35 -4.77 4.65
CA LEU A 279 -15.49 -5.21 3.54
C LEU A 279 -14.31 -6.10 3.93
N THR A 280 -14.11 -6.39 5.22
CA THR A 280 -13.00 -7.26 5.67
C THR A 280 -12.94 -8.60 4.91
N PRO A 281 -14.04 -9.35 4.68
CA PRO A 281 -13.99 -10.61 3.94
C PRO A 281 -13.65 -10.45 2.45
N PHE A 282 -13.94 -9.29 1.86
CA PHE A 282 -13.60 -8.98 0.47
C PHE A 282 -12.10 -8.76 0.30
N VAL A 283 -11.49 -7.97 1.20
CA VAL A 283 -10.07 -7.61 1.17
C VAL A 283 -9.20 -8.74 1.72
N TRP A 284 -9.55 -9.24 2.92
CA TRP A 284 -8.75 -10.15 3.73
C TRP A 284 -9.38 -11.55 3.76
N ARG A 285 -9.29 -12.24 2.63
CA ARG A 285 -9.88 -13.57 2.48
C ARG A 285 -9.14 -14.59 3.35
N LYS A 286 -9.90 -15.34 4.15
CA LYS A 286 -9.35 -16.43 4.97
C LYS A 286 -8.78 -17.59 4.14
N HIS A 287 -9.20 -17.71 2.88
CA HIS A 287 -8.68 -18.68 1.92
C HIS A 287 -7.88 -17.94 0.87
N LEU A 288 -6.72 -18.46 0.50
CA LEU A 288 -5.96 -17.90 -0.61
C LEU A 288 -6.81 -17.99 -1.89
N ASP A 289 -7.13 -16.85 -2.49
CA ASP A 289 -7.60 -16.84 -3.86
C ASP A 289 -6.38 -16.70 -4.78
N PHE A 290 -6.06 -17.77 -5.51
CA PHE A 290 -4.94 -17.81 -6.45
C PHE A 290 -5.12 -16.90 -7.67
N ALA A 291 -6.35 -16.41 -7.91
CA ALA A 291 -6.55 -15.27 -8.80
C ALA A 291 -5.85 -14.02 -8.27
N ALA A 292 -5.72 -13.86 -6.94
CA ALA A 292 -5.12 -12.67 -6.36
C ALA A 292 -3.59 -12.61 -6.51
N ILE A 293 -2.91 -13.73 -6.31
CA ILE A 293 -1.47 -13.86 -6.54
C ILE A 293 -1.15 -13.78 -8.03
N GLN A 294 -2.00 -14.37 -8.88
CA GLN A 294 -1.81 -14.32 -10.34
C GLN A 294 -2.07 -12.93 -10.90
N ASP A 295 -3.17 -12.27 -10.51
CA ASP A 295 -3.44 -10.90 -10.91
C ASP A 295 -2.31 -9.98 -10.45
N ALA A 296 -1.72 -10.27 -9.28
CA ALA A 296 -0.54 -9.56 -8.86
C ALA A 296 0.63 -9.78 -9.85
N HIS A 297 1.02 -11.03 -10.08
CA HIS A 297 2.09 -11.37 -11.01
C HIS A 297 1.84 -10.84 -12.46
N ASP A 298 0.62 -10.98 -12.98
CA ASP A 298 0.20 -10.52 -14.31
C ASP A 298 0.13 -9.00 -14.41
N MET A 299 -0.20 -8.29 -13.32
CA MET A 299 -0.09 -6.83 -13.27
C MET A 299 1.38 -6.40 -13.34
N ARG A 300 2.29 -7.10 -12.66
CA ARG A 300 3.74 -6.81 -12.74
C ARG A 300 4.29 -7.02 -14.15
N LEU A 301 3.96 -8.16 -14.77
CA LEU A 301 4.37 -8.46 -16.16
C LEU A 301 3.80 -7.45 -17.14
N ARG A 302 2.51 -7.09 -17.02
CA ARG A 302 1.91 -6.04 -17.88
C ARG A 302 2.58 -4.69 -17.72
N ILE A 303 3.02 -4.32 -16.50
CA ILE A 303 3.78 -3.08 -16.26
C ILE A 303 5.16 -3.14 -16.92
N ARG A 304 5.87 -4.28 -16.88
CA ARG A 304 7.15 -4.49 -17.58
C ARG A 304 7.01 -4.45 -19.10
N ASP A 305 6.03 -5.17 -19.65
CA ASP A 305 5.88 -5.38 -21.10
C ASP A 305 5.36 -4.13 -21.83
N HIS A 306 4.44 -3.35 -21.22
CA HIS A 306 3.87 -2.16 -21.89
C HIS A 306 4.87 -1.01 -22.07
N ARG A 307 6.01 -1.00 -21.36
CA ARG A 307 6.95 0.13 -21.36
C ARG A 307 8.31 -0.17 -21.99
N ARG A 308 8.51 -1.32 -22.64
CA ARG A 308 9.80 -1.71 -23.24
C ARG A 308 10.97 -1.57 -22.25
N LEU A 309 10.74 -1.93 -20.98
CA LEU A 309 11.74 -1.85 -19.90
C LEU A 309 12.82 -2.95 -19.98
N HIS A 310 13.06 -3.52 -21.17
CA HIS A 310 14.09 -4.53 -21.41
C HIS A 310 15.35 -3.82 -21.89
N GLY A 311 16.26 -3.52 -20.96
CA GLY A 311 17.54 -2.89 -21.24
C GLY A 311 18.28 -2.52 -19.94
N PRO A 312 19.57 -2.19 -20.02
CA PRO A 312 20.32 -1.72 -18.85
C PRO A 312 19.64 -0.49 -18.25
N VAL A 313 19.64 -0.36 -16.92
CA VAL A 313 19.06 0.80 -16.24
C VAL A 313 19.70 2.08 -16.78
N VAL A 314 18.95 2.90 -17.51
CA VAL A 314 19.36 4.25 -17.93
C VAL A 314 18.62 5.22 -17.01
N LEU A 315 19.35 6.18 -16.42
CA LEU A 315 18.75 7.11 -15.44
C LEU A 315 17.97 8.21 -16.15
N GLU A 316 18.48 8.75 -17.26
CA GLU A 316 17.79 9.76 -18.05
C GLU A 316 16.42 9.23 -18.52
N GLY A 317 15.34 9.86 -18.07
CA GLY A 317 13.98 9.40 -18.35
C GLY A 317 13.50 8.18 -17.56
N HIS A 318 14.28 7.67 -16.59
CA HIS A 318 13.85 6.55 -15.76
C HIS A 318 12.63 6.94 -14.90
N ASN A 319 11.61 6.10 -14.91
CA ASN A 319 10.43 6.32 -14.07
C ASN A 319 10.66 5.74 -12.66
N MET A 320 10.88 6.58 -11.66
CA MET A 320 11.14 6.18 -10.27
C MET A 320 10.00 5.37 -9.63
N LYS A 321 8.79 5.43 -10.20
CA LYS A 321 7.62 4.70 -9.68
C LYS A 321 7.43 3.36 -10.38
N LEU A 322 7.38 3.36 -11.72
CA LEU A 322 6.98 2.21 -12.54
C LEU A 322 8.16 1.53 -13.27
N GLY A 323 9.34 2.15 -13.26
CA GLY A 323 10.56 1.57 -13.82
C GLY A 323 11.07 0.40 -12.99
N VAL A 324 12.02 -0.34 -13.57
CA VAL A 324 12.72 -1.46 -12.93
C VAL A 324 13.36 -0.99 -11.61
N GLY A 325 13.13 -1.70 -10.52
CA GLY A 325 13.61 -1.33 -9.19
C GLY A 325 12.84 -0.17 -8.55
N GLY A 326 11.74 0.29 -9.17
CA GLY A 326 11.01 1.47 -8.74
C GLY A 326 10.14 1.27 -7.50
N ILE A 327 9.58 2.36 -6.99
CA ILE A 327 8.74 2.40 -5.79
C ILE A 327 7.59 1.38 -5.85
N ARG A 328 6.97 1.22 -7.03
CA ARG A 328 5.81 0.33 -7.20
C ARG A 328 6.19 -1.13 -6.98
N GLU A 329 7.41 -1.54 -7.30
CA GLU A 329 7.85 -2.93 -7.08
C GLU A 329 7.89 -3.25 -5.58
N ILE A 330 8.38 -2.33 -4.75
CA ILE A 330 8.40 -2.48 -3.29
C ILE A 330 6.97 -2.50 -2.72
N GLU A 331 6.12 -1.55 -3.13
CA GLU A 331 4.71 -1.51 -2.72
C GLU A 331 4.02 -2.84 -3.03
N PHE A 332 4.27 -3.36 -4.23
CA PHE A 332 3.62 -4.55 -4.73
C PHE A 332 4.12 -5.83 -4.07
N PHE A 333 5.43 -5.93 -3.87
CA PHE A 333 6.08 -7.00 -3.12
C PHE A 333 5.48 -7.13 -1.73
N THR A 334 5.23 -5.98 -1.07
CA THR A 334 4.62 -5.90 0.25
C THR A 334 3.15 -6.30 0.20
N GLN A 335 2.34 -5.60 -0.60
CA GLN A 335 0.90 -5.80 -0.69
C GLN A 335 0.51 -7.22 -1.10
N THR A 336 1.26 -7.84 -2.00
CA THR A 336 1.00 -9.22 -2.44
C THR A 336 1.08 -10.18 -1.25
N ARG A 337 2.12 -10.08 -0.42
CA ARG A 337 2.25 -10.91 0.80
C ARG A 337 1.17 -10.59 1.84
N GLN A 338 0.81 -9.32 1.98
CA GLN A 338 -0.30 -8.95 2.86
C GLN A 338 -1.62 -9.58 2.42
N LEU A 339 -1.92 -9.61 1.11
CA LEU A 339 -3.13 -10.28 0.60
C LEU A 339 -3.08 -11.80 0.78
N ILE A 340 -1.91 -12.41 0.67
CA ILE A 340 -1.70 -13.85 0.88
C ILE A 340 -2.00 -14.24 2.33
N ALA A 341 -1.46 -13.49 3.30
CA ALA A 341 -1.40 -13.91 4.69
C ALA A 341 -2.36 -13.15 5.62
N GLY A 342 -2.67 -11.90 5.27
CA GLY A 342 -3.46 -10.98 6.09
C GLY A 342 -4.88 -11.46 6.36
N GLY A 343 -5.43 -12.35 5.54
CA GLY A 343 -6.70 -13.03 5.80
C GLY A 343 -6.75 -13.77 7.14
N ARG A 344 -5.66 -14.43 7.51
CA ARG A 344 -5.52 -15.16 8.79
C ARG A 344 -4.79 -14.40 9.86
N ASP A 345 -3.90 -13.50 9.47
CA ASP A 345 -3.10 -12.73 10.41
C ASP A 345 -3.42 -11.23 10.29
N PRO A 346 -4.28 -10.69 11.17
CA PRO A 346 -4.57 -9.26 11.20
C PRO A 346 -3.36 -8.36 11.45
N SER A 347 -2.28 -8.86 12.04
CA SER A 347 -1.06 -8.07 12.29
C SER A 347 -0.37 -7.65 10.98
N LEU A 348 -0.64 -8.36 9.88
CA LEU A 348 -0.07 -8.07 8.56
C LEU A 348 -0.86 -7.01 7.78
N ARG A 349 -1.95 -6.47 8.33
CA ARG A 349 -2.87 -5.55 7.63
C ARG A 349 -2.47 -4.08 7.75
N ASP A 350 -1.19 -3.81 8.03
CA ASP A 350 -0.67 -2.43 8.05
C ASP A 350 -0.87 -1.78 6.68
N ARG A 351 -1.26 -0.52 6.68
CA ARG A 351 -1.67 0.19 5.46
C ARG A 351 -0.48 0.85 4.78
N THR A 352 0.57 1.11 5.54
CA THR A 352 1.81 1.73 5.08
C THR A 352 2.72 0.67 4.48
N THR A 353 3.54 1.07 3.52
CA THR A 353 4.46 0.15 2.87
C THR A 353 5.55 -0.30 3.84
N VAL A 354 6.09 0.65 4.62
CA VAL A 354 7.13 0.37 5.63
C VAL A 354 6.59 -0.48 6.79
N GLY A 355 5.40 -0.15 7.30
CA GLY A 355 4.75 -0.94 8.35
C GLY A 355 4.41 -2.35 7.87
N GLY A 356 3.93 -2.50 6.63
CA GLY A 356 3.70 -3.80 6.01
C GLY A 356 4.97 -4.65 5.91
N LEU A 357 6.10 -4.09 5.47
CA LEU A 357 7.39 -4.79 5.41
C LEU A 357 7.85 -5.27 6.79
N ARG A 358 7.71 -4.41 7.82
CA ARG A 358 8.07 -4.77 9.19
C ARG A 358 7.17 -5.85 9.77
N ALA A 359 5.86 -5.75 9.54
CA ALA A 359 4.89 -6.75 9.99
C ALA A 359 5.18 -8.12 9.36
N LEU A 360 5.44 -8.15 8.05
CA LEU A 360 5.83 -9.36 7.34
C LEU A 360 7.12 -9.97 7.89
N SER A 361 8.13 -9.15 8.16
CA SER A 361 9.37 -9.64 8.74
C SER A 361 9.19 -10.18 10.16
N ALA A 362 8.46 -9.47 11.02
CA ALA A 362 8.17 -9.90 12.38
C ALA A 362 7.40 -11.22 12.43
N ALA A 363 6.57 -11.50 11.42
CA ALA A 363 5.83 -12.74 11.27
C ALA A 363 6.59 -13.84 10.50
N GLY A 364 7.86 -13.62 10.14
CA GLY A 364 8.71 -14.63 9.48
C GLY A 364 8.49 -14.80 7.98
N TRP A 365 7.76 -13.90 7.31
CA TRP A 365 7.53 -13.93 5.86
C TRP A 365 8.68 -13.37 5.03
N LEU A 366 9.60 -12.68 5.69
CA LEU A 366 10.72 -11.98 5.07
C LEU A 366 11.90 -11.94 6.04
N PRO A 367 13.12 -12.28 5.61
CA PRO A 367 14.32 -12.06 6.41
C PRO A 367 14.41 -10.59 6.85
N GLY A 368 14.80 -10.34 8.10
CA GLY A 368 14.90 -8.98 8.66
C GLY A 368 15.81 -8.06 7.86
N GLU A 369 16.91 -8.60 7.34
CA GLU A 369 17.84 -7.86 6.48
C GLU A 369 17.20 -7.39 5.17
N VAL A 370 16.37 -8.22 4.53
CA VAL A 370 15.66 -7.86 3.30
C VAL A 370 14.60 -6.80 3.57
N ALA A 371 13.91 -6.91 4.71
CA ALA A 371 12.92 -5.92 5.13
C ALA A 371 13.54 -4.54 5.31
N GLU A 372 14.63 -4.44 6.07
CA GLU A 372 15.30 -3.17 6.34
C GLU A 372 15.96 -2.59 5.07
N ASP A 373 16.50 -3.43 4.19
CA ASP A 373 17.04 -2.97 2.89
C ASP A 373 15.92 -2.37 2.02
N LEU A 374 14.80 -3.08 1.81
CA LEU A 374 13.65 -2.56 1.06
C LEU A 374 13.07 -1.29 1.69
N ILE A 375 13.04 -1.16 3.01
CA ILE A 375 12.61 0.06 3.71
C ILE A 375 13.56 1.22 3.40
N ALA A 376 14.87 0.98 3.44
CA ALA A 376 15.86 2.00 3.11
C ALA A 376 15.73 2.44 1.64
N GLN A 377 15.56 1.50 0.70
CA GLN A 377 15.37 1.81 -0.71
C GLN A 377 14.06 2.56 -0.96
N TYR A 378 12.96 2.14 -0.33
CA TYR A 378 11.67 2.82 -0.42
C TYR A 378 11.79 4.28 0.00
N ARG A 379 12.40 4.55 1.16
CA ARG A 379 12.60 5.92 1.65
C ARG A 379 13.44 6.75 0.68
N ALA A 380 14.57 6.22 0.24
CA ALA A 380 15.45 6.92 -0.70
C ALA A 380 14.77 7.22 -2.04
N HIS A 381 14.01 6.26 -2.60
CA HIS A 381 13.27 6.46 -3.85
C HIS A 381 12.15 7.49 -3.70
N ARG A 382 11.45 7.49 -2.57
CA ARG A 382 10.43 8.50 -2.24
C ARG A 382 11.02 9.89 -2.09
N GLU A 383 12.21 10.03 -1.49
CA GLU A 383 12.91 11.32 -1.44
C GLU A 383 13.26 11.84 -2.84
N VAL A 384 13.79 10.98 -3.73
CA VAL A 384 14.05 11.36 -5.13
C VAL A 384 12.75 11.76 -5.85
N GLU A 385 11.69 10.97 -5.69
CA GLU A 385 10.36 11.28 -6.23
C GLU A 385 9.87 12.66 -5.75
N HIS A 386 10.09 13.00 -4.47
CA HIS A 386 9.75 14.32 -3.95
C HIS A 386 10.54 15.44 -4.65
N ARG A 387 11.85 15.29 -4.84
CA ARG A 387 12.68 16.33 -5.50
C ARG A 387 12.23 16.56 -6.94
N LEU A 388 11.91 15.49 -7.66
CA LEU A 388 11.37 15.59 -9.02
C LEU A 388 10.10 16.44 -9.08
N GLN A 389 9.18 16.23 -8.14
CA GLN A 389 7.92 16.97 -8.06
C GLN A 389 8.14 18.43 -7.62
N MET A 390 9.03 18.64 -6.65
CA MET A 390 9.31 19.96 -6.07
C MET A 390 9.93 20.95 -7.06
N VAL A 391 10.61 20.52 -8.12
CA VAL A 391 11.24 21.49 -9.06
C VAL A 391 10.20 22.46 -9.62
N ASN A 392 9.07 21.95 -10.10
CA ASN A 392 8.04 22.72 -10.81
C ASN A 392 6.60 22.47 -10.31
N ASP A 393 6.40 21.84 -9.15
CA ASP A 393 5.09 21.35 -8.67
C ASP A 393 4.42 20.37 -9.67
N ALA A 394 5.23 19.56 -10.35
CA ALA A 394 4.79 18.72 -11.45
C ALA A 394 4.44 17.30 -11.00
N GLN A 395 3.38 16.72 -11.57
CA GLN A 395 3.01 15.31 -11.37
C GLN A 395 3.88 14.40 -12.23
N THR A 396 5.17 14.36 -11.89
CA THR A 396 6.16 13.52 -12.57
C THR A 396 6.70 12.46 -11.63
N HIS A 397 7.04 11.32 -12.22
CA HIS A 397 7.85 10.27 -11.60
C HIS A 397 9.12 10.00 -12.41
N ASP A 398 9.27 10.67 -13.55
CA ASP A 398 10.36 10.46 -14.49
C ASP A 398 11.54 11.36 -14.11
N LEU A 399 12.73 10.77 -14.01
CA LEU A 399 13.97 11.51 -14.00
C LEU A 399 14.08 12.36 -15.28
N PRO A 400 14.72 13.54 -15.22
CA PRO A 400 14.92 14.35 -16.42
C PRO A 400 15.65 13.57 -17.52
N VAL A 401 15.30 13.85 -18.78
CA VAL A 401 15.92 13.19 -19.94
C VAL A 401 17.30 13.77 -20.30
N THR A 402 17.67 14.91 -19.70
CA THR A 402 18.97 15.56 -19.92
C THR A 402 19.90 15.33 -18.73
N PRO A 403 21.22 15.20 -18.99
CA PRO A 403 22.20 15.07 -17.91
C PRO A 403 22.14 16.22 -16.89
N GLU A 404 22.06 17.47 -17.36
CA GLU A 404 21.95 18.66 -16.52
C GLU A 404 20.70 18.63 -15.61
N GLY A 405 19.59 18.12 -16.12
CA GLY A 405 18.38 17.95 -15.33
C GLY A 405 18.56 16.92 -14.21
N VAL A 406 19.24 15.80 -14.48
CA VAL A 406 19.57 14.81 -13.44
C VAL A 406 20.55 15.39 -12.43
N ASP A 407 21.52 16.19 -12.86
CA ASP A 407 22.49 16.87 -11.98
C ASP A 407 21.80 17.87 -11.06
N ARG A 408 20.75 18.56 -11.53
CA ARG A 408 19.88 19.37 -10.67
C ARG A 408 19.27 18.55 -9.55
N ILE A 409 18.78 17.35 -9.84
CA ILE A 409 18.20 16.46 -8.82
C ILE A 409 19.27 15.98 -7.84
N ALA A 410 20.48 15.66 -8.31
CA ALA A 410 21.61 15.31 -7.45
C ALA A 410 21.94 16.45 -6.46
N HIS A 411 22.11 17.67 -6.97
CA HIS A 411 22.31 18.85 -6.14
C HIS A 411 21.14 19.08 -5.17
N PHE A 412 19.90 18.83 -5.60
CA PHE A 412 18.72 18.98 -4.76
C PHE A 412 18.64 17.93 -3.64
N MET A 413 19.28 16.77 -3.83
CA MET A 413 19.49 15.76 -2.80
C MET A 413 20.67 16.09 -1.87
N GLY A 414 21.46 17.13 -2.18
CA GLY A 414 22.68 17.47 -1.42
C GLY A 414 23.91 16.66 -1.83
N GLU A 415 23.87 15.99 -2.99
CA GLU A 415 24.92 15.07 -3.46
C GLU A 415 25.61 15.59 -4.73
N PRO A 416 26.91 15.30 -4.92
CA PRO A 416 27.56 15.45 -6.22
C PRO A 416 26.92 14.53 -7.28
N PRO A 417 26.79 14.97 -8.55
CA PRO A 417 26.13 14.19 -9.60
C PRO A 417 26.63 12.74 -9.76
N GLU A 418 27.95 12.53 -9.73
CA GLU A 418 28.53 11.19 -9.90
C GLU A 418 28.14 10.22 -8.77
N SER A 419 28.20 10.68 -7.52
CA SER A 419 27.78 9.89 -6.34
C SER A 419 26.30 9.55 -6.42
N PHE A 420 25.48 10.54 -6.72
CA PHE A 420 24.03 10.36 -6.83
C PHE A 420 23.67 9.34 -7.91
N ARG A 421 24.28 9.46 -9.11
CA ARG A 421 24.02 8.56 -10.24
C ARG A 421 24.43 7.12 -9.93
N ALA A 422 25.63 6.92 -9.38
CA ALA A 422 26.11 5.61 -9.00
C ALA A 422 25.23 4.99 -7.89
N GLY A 423 24.91 5.77 -6.86
CA GLY A 423 24.05 5.35 -5.76
C GLY A 423 22.64 5.00 -6.22
N LEU A 424 22.00 5.85 -7.02
CA LEU A 424 20.64 5.62 -7.50
C LEU A 424 20.55 4.36 -8.37
N ARG A 425 21.52 4.16 -9.28
CA ARG A 425 21.60 2.94 -10.09
C ARG A 425 21.74 1.70 -9.22
N ALA A 426 22.63 1.72 -8.22
CA ALA A 426 22.82 0.59 -7.31
C ALA A 426 21.54 0.28 -6.52
N ARG A 427 20.82 1.31 -6.05
CA ARG A 427 19.56 1.14 -5.33
C ARG A 427 18.45 0.51 -6.20
N LEU A 428 18.29 0.97 -7.44
CA LEU A 428 17.31 0.40 -8.38
C LEU A 428 17.61 -1.08 -8.67
N LEU A 429 18.86 -1.41 -8.98
CA LEU A 429 19.28 -2.80 -9.20
C LEU A 429 19.11 -3.67 -7.94
N ARG A 430 19.32 -3.10 -6.75
CA ARG A 430 19.11 -3.80 -5.49
C ARG A 430 17.64 -4.11 -5.24
N VAL A 431 16.72 -3.18 -5.52
CA VAL A 431 15.28 -3.44 -5.43
C VAL A 431 14.86 -4.51 -6.42
N GLU A 432 15.39 -4.45 -7.65
CA GLU A 432 15.16 -5.49 -8.65
C GLU A 432 15.61 -6.85 -8.11
N GLU A 433 16.85 -6.99 -7.66
CA GLU A 433 17.39 -8.23 -7.07
C GLU A 433 16.52 -8.79 -5.94
N LEU A 434 16.17 -7.95 -4.96
CA LEU A 434 15.42 -8.36 -3.77
C LEU A 434 13.96 -8.74 -4.07
N THR A 435 13.36 -8.12 -5.08
CA THR A 435 11.97 -8.39 -5.45
C THR A 435 11.86 -9.42 -6.57
N GLU A 436 12.91 -9.62 -7.36
CA GLU A 436 12.95 -10.58 -8.46
C GLU A 436 12.90 -12.01 -7.94
N GLY A 437 13.65 -12.39 -6.90
CA GLY A 437 13.60 -13.75 -6.34
C GLY A 437 12.20 -14.22 -5.88
N PHE A 438 11.27 -13.30 -5.61
CA PHE A 438 9.88 -13.63 -5.26
C PHE A 438 8.96 -13.85 -6.47
N PHE A 439 9.33 -13.36 -7.64
CA PHE A 439 8.48 -13.33 -8.83
C PHE A 439 9.15 -13.88 -10.09
N ALA A 440 10.47 -14.04 -10.12
CA ALA A 440 11.17 -14.71 -11.18
C ALA A 440 10.94 -16.21 -11.04
N PRO A 441 10.84 -16.92 -12.18
CA PRO A 441 11.13 -18.32 -12.16
C PRO A 441 12.50 -18.50 -11.51
N GLY A 442 12.61 -19.17 -10.36
CA GLY A 442 13.93 -19.60 -9.89
C GLY A 442 14.66 -20.26 -11.06
N GLU A 443 15.96 -20.00 -11.21
CA GLU A 443 16.77 -20.76 -12.17
C GLU A 443 16.45 -22.24 -11.98
N ALA A 444 16.21 -22.95 -13.08
CA ALA A 444 16.02 -24.39 -13.03
C ALA A 444 17.32 -24.99 -12.51
N GLU A 445 17.46 -25.09 -11.19
CA GLU A 445 18.56 -25.76 -10.57
C GLU A 445 18.55 -27.21 -11.06
N ASP A 446 19.72 -27.73 -11.41
CA ASP A 446 19.82 -29.13 -11.73
C ASP A 446 19.35 -29.96 -10.52
N GLY A 447 18.36 -30.80 -10.79
CA GLY A 447 17.84 -31.73 -9.80
C GLY A 447 18.96 -32.68 -9.35
N PRO A 448 18.86 -33.22 -8.13
CA PRO A 448 19.82 -34.22 -7.69
C PRO A 448 19.82 -35.45 -8.62
N GLU A 449 20.94 -36.16 -8.73
CA GLU A 449 20.96 -37.47 -9.39
C GLU A 449 19.98 -38.42 -8.71
N LEU A 450 19.01 -38.92 -9.48
CA LEU A 450 17.97 -39.84 -9.03
C LEU A 450 18.38 -41.28 -9.36
N SER A 451 18.06 -42.21 -8.45
CA SER A 451 18.09 -43.65 -8.73
C SER A 451 17.08 -44.03 -9.81
N GLU A 452 17.22 -45.22 -10.40
CA GLU A 452 16.31 -45.69 -11.45
C GLU A 452 14.86 -45.80 -10.97
N SER A 453 14.65 -46.27 -9.73
CA SER A 453 13.33 -46.32 -9.09
C SER A 453 12.74 -44.93 -8.82
N ALA A 454 13.56 -43.98 -8.36
CA ALA A 454 13.13 -42.61 -8.12
C ALA A 454 12.74 -41.88 -9.42
N ARG A 455 13.47 -42.12 -10.53
CA ARG A 455 13.11 -41.55 -11.84
C ARG A 455 11.74 -42.00 -12.31
N GLN A 456 11.42 -43.29 -12.18
CA GLN A 456 10.11 -43.83 -12.58
C GLN A 456 8.96 -43.15 -11.84
N ILE A 457 9.10 -42.91 -10.53
CA ILE A 457 8.11 -42.19 -9.72
C ILE A 457 7.95 -40.75 -10.22
N VAL A 458 9.07 -40.03 -10.34
CA VAL A 458 9.07 -38.61 -10.69
C VAL A 458 8.55 -38.36 -12.11
N ASP A 459 8.85 -39.23 -13.08
CA ASP A 459 8.32 -39.14 -14.44
C ASP A 459 6.80 -39.35 -14.48
N GLY A 460 6.28 -40.17 -13.56
CA GLY A 460 4.85 -40.42 -13.36
C GLY A 460 4.07 -39.17 -12.93
N TRP A 461 4.70 -38.21 -12.25
CA TRP A 461 4.03 -37.02 -11.70
C TRP A 461 3.30 -36.19 -12.75
N SER A 462 3.85 -36.12 -13.97
CA SER A 462 3.26 -35.42 -15.11
C SER A 462 1.82 -35.87 -15.44
N HIS A 463 1.41 -37.07 -15.03
CA HIS A 463 0.09 -37.62 -15.31
C HIS A 463 -0.96 -37.30 -14.23
N TYR A 464 -0.55 -36.76 -13.08
CA TYR A 464 -1.46 -36.49 -11.97
C TYR A 464 -2.37 -35.29 -12.24
N PRO A 465 -3.62 -35.29 -11.73
CA PRO A 465 -4.55 -34.17 -11.87
C PRO A 465 -3.94 -32.83 -11.45
N ALA A 466 -3.09 -32.86 -10.42
CA ALA A 466 -2.37 -31.70 -9.92
C ALA A 466 -1.49 -31.00 -10.97
N LEU A 467 -0.99 -31.74 -11.97
CA LEU A 467 -0.03 -31.28 -12.97
C LEU A 467 -0.61 -31.28 -14.39
N ARG A 468 -1.94 -31.22 -14.54
CA ARG A 468 -2.59 -31.20 -15.87
C ARG A 468 -2.65 -29.83 -16.54
N SER A 469 -2.58 -28.76 -15.77
CA SER A 469 -2.62 -27.40 -16.32
C SER A 469 -1.21 -26.90 -16.62
N ASP A 470 -1.01 -26.24 -17.76
CA ASP A 470 0.28 -25.63 -18.14
C ASP A 470 0.87 -24.77 -17.01
N ARG A 471 -0.02 -24.11 -16.25
CA ARG A 471 0.35 -23.31 -15.08
C ARG A 471 0.89 -24.12 -13.92
N ALA A 472 0.21 -25.19 -13.53
CA ALA A 472 0.69 -26.07 -12.47
C ALA A 472 2.03 -26.69 -12.84
N VAL A 473 2.18 -27.10 -14.11
CA VAL A 473 3.44 -27.60 -14.67
C VAL A 473 4.52 -26.53 -14.58
N SER A 474 4.25 -25.30 -15.01
CA SER A 474 5.20 -24.19 -14.93
C SER A 474 5.68 -23.93 -13.50
N ILE A 475 4.79 -23.84 -12.52
CA ILE A 475 5.17 -23.59 -11.12
C ILE A 475 5.93 -24.80 -10.55
N PHE A 476 5.40 -26.01 -10.75
CA PHE A 476 6.01 -27.22 -10.22
C PHE A 476 7.38 -27.52 -10.82
N THR A 477 7.59 -27.21 -12.11
CA THR A 477 8.89 -27.40 -12.76
C THR A 477 9.99 -26.61 -12.05
N ARG A 478 9.66 -25.42 -11.54
CA ARG A 478 10.58 -24.58 -10.76
C ARG A 478 10.82 -25.10 -9.35
N LEU A 479 9.78 -25.63 -8.72
CA LEU A 479 9.86 -26.16 -7.36
C LEU A 479 10.50 -27.55 -7.29
N ARG A 480 10.41 -28.32 -8.38
CA ARG A 480 10.84 -29.72 -8.45
C ARG A 480 12.28 -29.92 -7.94
N PRO A 481 13.31 -29.12 -8.33
CA PRO A 481 14.66 -29.29 -7.81
C PRO A 481 14.73 -29.11 -6.28
N MET A 482 14.08 -28.08 -5.75
CA MET A 482 14.01 -27.78 -4.31
C MET A 482 13.34 -28.91 -3.53
N ILE A 483 12.18 -29.37 -4.02
CA ILE A 483 11.43 -30.50 -3.45
C ILE A 483 12.31 -31.75 -3.43
N LEU A 484 12.96 -32.10 -4.54
CA LEU A 484 13.82 -33.28 -4.63
C LEU A 484 15.06 -33.18 -3.72
N LYS A 485 15.65 -31.98 -3.56
CA LYS A 485 16.74 -31.74 -2.60
C LYS A 485 16.27 -31.92 -1.15
N SER A 486 15.08 -31.41 -0.82
CA SER A 486 14.48 -31.58 0.51
C SER A 486 14.19 -33.05 0.81
N LEU A 487 13.55 -33.77 -0.12
CA LEU A 487 13.31 -35.22 -0.03
C LEU A 487 14.59 -36.04 0.18
N ARG A 488 15.70 -35.65 -0.47
CA ARG A 488 17.01 -36.31 -0.26
C ARG A 488 17.64 -36.06 1.11
N ARG A 489 17.31 -34.95 1.77
CA ARG A 489 17.80 -34.63 3.11
C ARG A 489 17.01 -35.34 4.21
N ALA A 490 15.83 -35.87 3.89
CA ALA A 490 15.02 -36.63 4.84
C ALA A 490 15.77 -37.88 5.34
N GLY A 491 15.44 -38.33 6.56
CA GLY A 491 16.09 -39.49 7.17
C GLY A 491 15.94 -40.80 6.36
N ASN A 492 14.86 -40.91 5.57
CA ASN A 492 14.66 -42.00 4.61
C ASN A 492 14.17 -41.46 3.25
N PRO A 493 15.08 -41.18 2.30
CA PRO A 493 14.74 -40.51 1.04
C PRO A 493 13.75 -41.25 0.15
N ASP A 494 13.84 -42.58 0.07
CA ASP A 494 12.96 -43.38 -0.80
C ASP A 494 11.52 -43.42 -0.26
N GLU A 495 11.35 -43.57 1.06
CA GLU A 495 10.04 -43.50 1.71
C GLU A 495 9.44 -42.09 1.63
N ALA A 496 10.25 -41.06 1.83
CA ALA A 496 9.82 -39.67 1.68
C ALA A 496 9.34 -39.38 0.25
N LEU A 497 10.06 -39.88 -0.77
CA LEU A 497 9.68 -39.73 -2.18
C LEU A 497 8.34 -40.43 -2.48
N VAL A 498 8.15 -41.66 -2.01
CA VAL A 498 6.89 -42.42 -2.17
C VAL A 498 5.73 -41.73 -1.44
N ALA A 499 5.97 -41.17 -0.26
CA ALA A 499 4.94 -40.46 0.49
C ALA A 499 4.55 -39.14 -0.20
N PHE A 500 5.53 -38.41 -0.73
CA PHE A 500 5.28 -37.19 -1.52
C PHE A 500 4.57 -37.48 -2.84
N ASP A 501 4.92 -38.59 -3.51
CA ASP A 501 4.21 -39.10 -4.68
C ASP A 501 2.73 -39.36 -4.39
N GLY A 502 2.44 -40.07 -3.29
CA GLY A 502 1.07 -40.32 -2.84
C GLY A 502 0.31 -39.04 -2.48
N PHE A 503 1.00 -38.03 -1.96
CA PHE A 503 0.44 -36.70 -1.72
C PHE A 503 0.07 -36.01 -3.05
N LEU A 504 0.98 -35.97 -4.02
CA LEU A 504 0.71 -35.39 -5.35
C LEU A 504 -0.44 -36.09 -6.07
N ALA A 505 -0.48 -37.43 -6.02
CA ALA A 505 -1.54 -38.24 -6.61
C ALA A 505 -2.93 -37.93 -6.00
N GLY A 506 -2.97 -37.57 -4.71
CA GLY A 506 -4.20 -37.25 -4.00
C GLY A 506 -4.72 -35.83 -4.23
N LEU A 507 -3.94 -34.95 -4.87
CA LEU A 507 -4.31 -33.56 -5.11
C LEU A 507 -5.22 -33.42 -6.34
N PRO A 508 -6.43 -32.85 -6.19
CA PRO A 508 -7.33 -32.64 -7.32
C PRO A 508 -6.83 -31.56 -8.29
N ALA A 509 -6.03 -30.60 -7.81
CA ALA A 509 -5.39 -29.54 -8.57
C ALA A 509 -4.11 -29.06 -7.86
N GLY A 510 -3.06 -28.71 -8.62
CA GLY A 510 -1.75 -28.40 -8.05
C GLY A 510 -1.39 -26.91 -8.02
N VAL A 511 -2.06 -26.06 -8.82
CA VAL A 511 -1.72 -24.63 -8.91
C VAL A 511 -1.68 -23.95 -7.54
N GLN A 512 -2.69 -24.20 -6.70
CA GLN A 512 -2.80 -23.61 -5.37
C GLN A 512 -1.63 -24.02 -4.46
N ILE A 513 -1.36 -25.31 -4.37
CA ILE A 513 -0.37 -25.81 -3.44
C ILE A 513 1.05 -25.42 -3.87
N PHE A 514 1.31 -25.43 -5.18
CA PHE A 514 2.62 -25.09 -5.72
C PHE A 514 2.91 -23.60 -5.56
N ALA A 515 1.97 -22.70 -5.88
CA ALA A 515 2.22 -21.27 -5.68
C ALA A 515 2.35 -20.90 -4.19
N LEU A 516 1.77 -21.68 -3.28
CA LEU A 516 2.02 -21.53 -1.85
C LEU A 516 3.46 -21.90 -1.47
N PHE A 517 3.99 -23.00 -2.00
CA PHE A 517 5.39 -23.39 -1.79
C PHE A 517 6.37 -22.39 -2.39
N ASP A 518 6.03 -21.83 -3.55
CA ASP A 518 6.79 -20.78 -4.22
C ASP A 518 6.85 -19.51 -3.34
N ALA A 519 5.72 -19.14 -2.71
CA ALA A 519 5.64 -17.97 -1.83
C ALA A 519 6.25 -18.18 -0.44
N ASN A 520 6.29 -19.42 0.06
CA ASN A 520 6.87 -19.78 1.34
C ASN A 520 7.61 -21.13 1.27
N PRO A 521 8.90 -21.13 0.87
CA PRO A 521 9.68 -22.34 0.67
C PRO A 521 9.78 -23.26 1.89
N SER A 522 9.69 -22.74 3.11
CA SER A 522 9.76 -23.57 4.33
C SER A 522 8.57 -24.53 4.46
N LEU A 523 7.47 -24.29 3.73
CA LEU A 523 6.34 -25.22 3.68
C LEU A 523 6.67 -26.49 2.90
N VAL A 524 7.64 -26.45 1.98
CA VAL A 524 8.12 -27.65 1.27
C VAL A 524 8.73 -28.62 2.26
N ASP A 525 9.65 -28.13 3.10
CA ASP A 525 10.32 -28.95 4.12
C ASP A 525 9.32 -29.55 5.11
N LEU A 526 8.35 -28.76 5.59
CA LEU A 526 7.31 -29.26 6.48
C LEU A 526 6.50 -30.41 5.86
N ILE A 527 6.15 -30.31 4.58
CA ILE A 527 5.34 -31.34 3.92
C ILE A 527 6.16 -32.57 3.63
N VAL A 528 7.43 -32.40 3.27
CA VAL A 528 8.38 -33.50 3.15
C VAL A 528 8.50 -34.23 4.49
N ASP A 529 8.67 -33.52 5.59
CA ASP A 529 8.76 -34.10 6.93
C ASP A 529 7.46 -34.81 7.33
N ILE A 530 6.29 -34.20 7.11
CA ILE A 530 4.98 -34.82 7.39
C ILE A 530 4.78 -36.08 6.54
N ALA A 531 5.15 -36.03 5.26
CA ALA A 531 5.05 -37.16 4.35
C ALA A 531 5.96 -38.32 4.78
N ALA A 532 7.21 -38.01 5.15
CA ALA A 532 8.16 -39.00 5.65
C ALA A 532 7.73 -39.62 6.99
N THR A 533 7.13 -38.83 7.89
CA THR A 533 6.83 -39.26 9.26
C THR A 533 5.45 -39.91 9.41
N SER A 534 4.45 -39.45 8.64
CA SER A 534 3.06 -39.92 8.75
C SER A 534 2.34 -39.99 7.40
N PRO A 535 2.33 -41.18 6.76
CA PRO A 535 1.60 -41.40 5.51
C PRO A 535 0.09 -41.12 5.62
N MET A 536 -0.50 -41.24 6.81
CA MET A 536 -1.91 -40.92 7.04
C MET A 536 -2.18 -39.41 6.98
N LEU A 537 -1.32 -38.59 7.58
CA LEU A 537 -1.44 -37.13 7.56
C LEU A 537 -1.18 -36.57 6.16
N ALA A 538 -0.22 -37.13 5.42
CA ALA A 538 0.02 -36.77 4.03
C ALA A 538 -1.21 -37.01 3.13
N ARG A 539 -1.88 -38.15 3.27
CA ARG A 539 -3.14 -38.43 2.56
C ARG A 539 -4.28 -37.51 3.00
N TYR A 540 -4.35 -37.20 4.29
CA TYR A 540 -5.35 -36.27 4.82
C TYR A 540 -5.16 -34.87 4.22
N LEU A 541 -3.91 -34.40 4.17
CA LEU A 541 -3.51 -33.11 3.62
C LEU A 541 -3.81 -33.02 2.12
N ALA A 542 -3.49 -34.07 1.34
CA ALA A 542 -3.79 -34.10 -0.09
C ALA A 542 -5.30 -33.95 -0.38
N ARG A 543 -6.14 -34.57 0.45
CA ARG A 543 -7.62 -34.49 0.33
C ARG A 543 -8.21 -33.21 0.91
N ASN A 544 -7.46 -32.51 1.75
CA ASN A 544 -7.89 -31.30 2.43
C ASN A 544 -6.84 -30.19 2.24
N ALA A 545 -6.46 -29.90 1.00
CA ALA A 545 -5.41 -28.93 0.68
C ALA A 545 -5.63 -27.54 1.33
N GLY A 546 -6.89 -27.13 1.54
CA GLY A 546 -7.24 -25.91 2.27
C GLY A 546 -6.86 -25.90 3.76
N VAL A 547 -6.33 -27.00 4.30
CA VAL A 547 -5.75 -27.05 5.65
C VAL A 547 -4.34 -26.48 5.68
N LEU A 548 -3.60 -26.50 4.56
CA LEU A 548 -2.30 -25.82 4.47
C LEU A 548 -2.42 -24.33 4.72
N ASP A 549 -3.57 -23.78 4.37
CA ASP A 549 -3.89 -22.41 4.64
C ASP A 549 -3.77 -22.12 6.18
N ALA A 550 -4.07 -23.09 7.06
CA ALA A 550 -3.87 -22.96 8.52
C ALA A 550 -2.40 -23.02 8.96
N VAL A 551 -1.54 -23.71 8.20
CA VAL A 551 -0.09 -23.78 8.45
C VAL A 551 0.56 -22.40 8.28
N ILE A 552 0.04 -21.60 7.35
CA ILE A 552 0.53 -20.28 6.98
C ILE A 552 0.38 -19.24 8.10
N GLY A 553 -0.66 -19.36 8.93
CA GLY A 553 -1.13 -18.28 9.81
C GLY A 553 -0.25 -17.97 11.04
N GLY A 554 1.03 -18.35 11.04
CA GLY A 554 2.02 -18.15 12.12
C GLY A 554 1.74 -18.91 13.43
N SER A 555 0.46 -19.10 13.75
CA SER A 555 -0.03 -19.77 14.95
C SER A 555 -0.02 -21.28 14.85
N PHE A 556 0.20 -21.90 13.68
CA PHE A 556 0.14 -23.35 13.50
C PHE A 556 1.08 -24.10 14.45
N PHE A 557 2.28 -23.57 14.68
CA PHE A 557 3.27 -24.18 15.58
C PHE A 557 3.14 -23.74 17.05
N ALA A 558 2.15 -22.91 17.39
CA ALA A 558 1.94 -22.53 18.78
C ALA A 558 1.51 -23.75 19.63
N PRO A 559 1.84 -23.78 20.94
CA PRO A 559 1.48 -24.88 21.84
C PRO A 559 -0.01 -25.19 21.84
N TRP A 560 -0.37 -26.44 22.14
CA TRP A 560 -1.75 -26.86 22.29
C TRP A 560 -2.48 -26.00 23.33
N PRO A 561 -3.53 -25.24 22.94
CA PRO A 561 -4.14 -24.25 23.81
C PRO A 561 -5.14 -24.86 24.82
N GLY A 562 -5.40 -26.17 24.74
CA GLY A 562 -6.37 -26.86 25.59
C GLY A 562 -7.82 -26.73 25.10
N THR A 563 -8.66 -27.68 25.51
CA THR A 563 -10.05 -27.80 25.03
C THR A 563 -10.92 -26.58 25.36
N ALA A 564 -10.69 -25.94 26.52
CA ALA A 564 -11.44 -24.76 26.93
C ALA A 564 -11.19 -23.56 26.01
N ALA A 565 -9.92 -23.30 25.65
CA ALA A 565 -9.55 -22.22 24.75
C ALA A 565 -10.09 -22.46 23.34
N LEU A 566 -9.97 -23.69 22.83
CA LEU A 566 -10.54 -24.09 21.53
C LEU A 566 -12.05 -23.93 21.46
N THR A 567 -12.75 -24.27 22.54
CA THR A 567 -14.21 -24.11 22.63
C THR A 567 -14.60 -22.63 22.61
N ALA A 568 -13.86 -21.78 23.31
CA ALA A 568 -14.09 -20.34 23.33
C ALA A 568 -13.82 -19.72 21.95
N GLU A 569 -12.71 -20.09 21.30
CA GLU A 569 -12.35 -19.64 19.96
C GLU A 569 -13.42 -20.02 18.93
N LEU A 570 -13.82 -21.30 18.88
CA LEU A 570 -14.85 -21.76 17.97
C LEU A 570 -16.20 -21.06 18.24
N ARG A 571 -16.58 -20.88 19.52
CA ARG A 571 -17.80 -20.16 19.89
C ARG A 571 -17.77 -18.73 19.39
N GLN A 572 -16.65 -18.03 19.52
CA GLN A 572 -16.47 -16.67 19.02
C GLN A 572 -16.61 -16.63 17.50
N GLN A 573 -15.88 -17.49 16.77
CA GLN A 573 -15.92 -17.53 15.32
C GLN A 573 -17.33 -17.83 14.76
N LEU A 574 -18.09 -18.70 15.42
CA LEU A 574 -19.46 -19.01 15.04
C LEU A 574 -20.47 -17.94 15.47
N GLY A 575 -20.16 -17.15 16.51
CA GLY A 575 -20.99 -16.05 16.97
C GLY A 575 -21.05 -14.88 15.98
N ASP A 576 -19.94 -14.64 15.27
CA ASP A 576 -19.78 -13.54 14.31
C ASP A 576 -20.47 -13.80 12.94
N LEU A 577 -21.02 -15.00 12.73
CA LEU A 577 -21.63 -15.39 11.46
C LEU A 577 -23.16 -15.27 11.50
N PRO A 578 -23.79 -14.69 10.46
CA PRO A 578 -25.21 -14.36 10.49
C PRO A 578 -26.12 -15.59 10.29
N ASP A 579 -25.70 -16.57 9.47
CA ASP A 579 -26.54 -17.70 9.06
C ASP A 579 -25.96 -19.07 9.47
N TYR A 580 -26.84 -20.08 9.46
CA TYR A 580 -26.54 -21.44 9.90
C TYR A 580 -25.59 -22.17 8.95
N GLU A 581 -25.70 -21.98 7.63
CA GLU A 581 -24.85 -22.66 6.66
C GLU A 581 -23.40 -22.21 6.78
N ARG A 582 -23.15 -20.89 6.87
CA ARG A 582 -21.81 -20.34 7.11
C ARG A 582 -21.22 -20.82 8.43
N LYS A 583 -22.04 -20.99 9.48
CA LYS A 583 -21.59 -21.57 10.76
C LYS A 583 -21.17 -23.03 10.57
N LEU A 584 -21.96 -23.83 9.87
CA LEU A 584 -21.67 -25.24 9.61
C LEU A 584 -20.39 -25.42 8.80
N ASP A 585 -20.22 -24.64 7.74
CA ASP A 585 -19.00 -24.67 6.90
C ASP A 585 -17.77 -24.17 7.66
N THR A 586 -17.93 -23.17 8.52
CA THR A 586 -16.84 -22.72 9.41
C THR A 586 -16.46 -23.78 10.43
N ALA A 587 -17.42 -24.44 11.07
CA ALA A 587 -17.16 -25.53 12.00
C ALA A 587 -16.46 -26.73 11.34
N ARG A 588 -16.90 -27.12 10.13
CA ARG A 588 -16.25 -28.19 9.35
C ARG A 588 -14.80 -27.85 9.03
N ARG A 589 -14.54 -26.62 8.58
CA ARG A 589 -13.18 -26.16 8.28
C ARG A 589 -12.32 -26.13 9.53
N TRP A 590 -12.80 -25.50 10.61
CA TRP A 590 -12.12 -25.42 11.89
C TRP A 590 -11.76 -26.81 12.42
N MET A 591 -12.68 -27.78 12.32
CA MET A 591 -12.41 -29.17 12.72
C MET A 591 -11.31 -29.80 11.86
N LYS A 592 -11.33 -29.61 10.53
CA LYS A 592 -10.30 -30.14 9.63
C LYS A 592 -8.92 -29.56 9.93
N GLU A 593 -8.85 -28.25 10.17
CA GLU A 593 -7.62 -27.54 10.52
C GLU A 593 -7.04 -28.06 11.84
N TRP A 594 -7.86 -28.16 12.89
CA TRP A 594 -7.41 -28.67 14.19
C TRP A 594 -7.12 -30.17 14.18
N HIS A 595 -7.85 -30.99 13.41
CA HIS A 595 -7.53 -32.41 13.24
C HIS A 595 -6.12 -32.60 12.69
N PHE A 596 -5.77 -31.84 11.65
CA PHE A 596 -4.44 -31.88 11.08
C PHE A 596 -3.39 -31.32 12.04
N ARG A 597 -3.65 -30.17 12.66
CA ARG A 597 -2.71 -29.55 13.60
C ARG A 597 -2.41 -30.45 14.79
N VAL A 598 -3.43 -31.11 15.37
CA VAL A 598 -3.23 -32.11 16.43
C VAL A 598 -2.30 -33.21 15.95
N GLY A 599 -2.57 -33.81 14.79
CA GLY A 599 -1.75 -34.92 14.29
C GLY A 599 -0.32 -34.54 13.92
N VAL A 600 -0.05 -33.27 13.60
CA VAL A 600 1.33 -32.80 13.36
C VAL A 600 2.11 -32.59 14.67
N HIS A 601 1.43 -32.22 15.76
CA HIS A 601 2.06 -31.93 17.06
C HIS A 601 2.08 -33.09 18.04
N HIS A 602 1.21 -34.09 17.85
CA HIS A 602 0.96 -35.22 18.75
C HIS A 602 0.70 -36.49 17.94
#